data_AF-A0A3A4A892-F1
#
_entry.id   AF-A0A3A4A892-F1
#
_cell.length_a   1.000
_cell.length_b   1.000
_cell.length_c   1.000
_cell.angle_alpha   90.00
_cell.angle_beta   90.00
_cell.angle_gamma   90.00
#
_symmetry.space_group_name_H-M   'P 1'
#
loop_
_entity.id
_entity.type
_entity.pdbx_description
1 polymer ?
#
loop_
_entity_poly.entity_id
_entity_poly.type
_entity_poly.pdbx_seq_one_letter_code
_entity_poly.pdbx_strand_id
1 'polypeptide(L)'
;MTAHDPVTHALGRYPEGVEGVYDTYAGLPVTGISDLGPDGEPPSAADHAWRLWDYLEYGAKDGVAESVRRFFGEVDTRRVRAVVVPEYTGRGGSLGDAVRLLAEHADDLPELRAVFLGAVRGDMYQISWIEHGDVTPLLEAFPKLERLEVCGNSQEGLRLRPVRHDALRMLRFESGG
;
A
#
# COMPACT_ATOMS: atom_id res chain seq x y z
N MET A 1 -31.21 11.72 34.13
CA MET A 1 -31.06 12.55 32.91
C MET A 1 -29.78 13.32 33.08
N THR A 2 -28.66 12.72 32.69
CA THR A 2 -27.32 13.24 32.93
C THR A 2 -26.84 13.91 31.65
N ALA A 3 -26.42 15.17 31.76
CA ALA A 3 -26.02 16.02 30.67
C ALA A 3 -24.74 15.49 29.98
N HIS A 4 -24.72 15.58 28.66
CA HIS A 4 -23.54 15.38 27.82
C HIS A 4 -22.59 16.57 27.97
N ASP A 5 -21.32 16.28 28.22
CA ASP A 5 -20.21 17.24 28.21
C ASP A 5 -19.49 17.12 26.85
N PRO A 6 -19.32 18.20 26.06
CA PRO A 6 -18.62 18.14 24.78
C PRO A 6 -17.11 18.35 25.01
N VAL A 7 -16.33 17.27 24.95
CA VAL A 7 -14.86 17.37 24.97
C VAL A 7 -14.39 18.01 23.67
N THR A 8 -14.00 19.28 23.77
CA THR A 8 -13.26 20.00 22.73
C THR A 8 -11.84 19.43 22.67
N HIS A 9 -11.53 18.63 21.65
CA HIS A 9 -10.15 18.21 21.38
C HIS A 9 -9.41 19.36 20.70
N ALA A 10 -8.45 19.93 21.41
CA ALA A 10 -7.45 20.83 20.86
C ALA A 10 -6.56 20.05 19.88
N LEU A 11 -6.57 20.47 18.62
CA LEU A 11 -5.70 19.94 17.57
C LEU A 11 -4.25 20.33 17.87
N GLY A 12 -3.50 19.38 18.44
CA GLY A 12 -2.06 19.45 18.55
C GLY A 12 -1.43 19.28 17.17
N ARG A 13 -0.49 20.17 16.84
CA ARG A 13 0.30 20.17 15.60
C ARG A 13 1.03 18.82 15.44
N TYR A 14 0.84 18.15 14.31
CA TYR A 14 1.32 16.79 14.03
C TYR A 14 2.84 16.74 13.71
N PRO A 15 3.52 15.63 14.04
CA PRO A 15 4.90 15.40 13.65
C PRO A 15 5.01 15.25 12.12
N GLU A 16 6.00 15.92 11.53
CA GLU A 16 6.29 15.87 10.09
C GLU A 16 6.65 14.44 9.65
N GLY A 17 5.95 13.90 8.63
CA GLY A 17 6.36 12.66 7.96
C GLY A 17 5.27 11.66 7.56
N VAL A 18 4.01 11.86 7.98
CA VAL A 18 2.88 10.97 7.61
C VAL A 18 1.80 11.68 6.77
N GLU A 19 1.91 13.00 6.59
CA GLU A 19 1.21 13.73 5.54
C GLU A 19 1.92 13.48 4.20
N GLY A 20 1.20 12.94 3.22
CA GLY A 20 1.65 12.97 1.82
C GLY A 20 1.90 11.63 1.12
N VAL A 21 1.77 10.46 1.77
CA VAL A 21 1.89 9.16 1.06
C VAL A 21 0.78 8.98 0.03
N TYR A 22 -0.37 9.60 0.24
CA TYR A 22 -1.48 9.59 -0.71
C TYR A 22 -1.26 10.57 -1.88
N ASP A 23 -0.31 11.48 -1.75
CA ASP A 23 0.01 12.46 -2.79
C ASP A 23 1.25 12.01 -3.58
N THR A 24 2.29 11.53 -2.89
CA THR A 24 3.54 11.07 -3.51
C THR A 24 4.17 9.89 -2.79
N TYR A 25 4.81 9.00 -3.55
CA TYR A 25 5.59 7.88 -3.04
C TYR A 25 6.77 7.59 -3.98
N ALA A 26 7.95 7.34 -3.40
CA ALA A 26 9.21 7.16 -4.16
C ALA A 26 9.50 8.28 -5.18
N GLY A 27 9.06 9.52 -4.88
CA GLY A 27 9.22 10.68 -5.76
C GLY A 27 8.21 10.75 -6.91
N LEU A 28 7.22 9.84 -6.96
CA LEU A 28 6.18 9.79 -7.97
C LEU A 28 4.84 10.21 -7.37
N PRO A 29 3.95 10.90 -8.10
CA PRO A 29 2.57 11.10 -7.68
C PRO A 29 1.85 9.76 -7.49
N VAL A 30 1.04 9.65 -6.44
CA VAL A 30 0.23 8.44 -6.20
C VAL A 30 -1.09 8.52 -6.95
N THR A 31 -1.46 7.45 -7.64
CA THR A 31 -2.68 7.38 -8.47
C THR A 31 -3.26 5.98 -8.41
N GLY A 32 -4.59 5.89 -8.25
CA GLY A 32 -5.36 4.66 -8.40
C GLY A 32 -6.02 4.57 -9.77
N ILE A 33 -6.38 3.36 -10.18
CA ILE A 33 -7.10 3.12 -11.45
C ILE A 33 -8.41 3.93 -11.51
N SER A 34 -9.11 4.03 -10.38
CA SER A 34 -10.35 4.80 -10.26
C SER A 34 -10.16 6.31 -10.46
N ASP A 35 -8.93 6.82 -10.34
CA ASP A 35 -8.62 8.25 -10.53
C ASP A 35 -8.49 8.64 -12.02
N LEU A 36 -8.37 7.67 -12.93
CA LEU A 36 -8.08 7.92 -14.36
C LEU A 36 -9.28 8.42 -15.18
N GLY A 37 -10.51 8.29 -14.64
CA GLY A 37 -11.74 8.63 -15.36
C GLY A 37 -12.00 7.73 -16.59
N PRO A 38 -13.21 7.76 -17.16
CA PRO A 38 -13.57 6.91 -18.30
C PRO A 38 -12.95 7.35 -19.63
N ASP A 39 -12.54 8.62 -19.76
CA ASP A 39 -12.10 9.24 -21.01
C ASP A 39 -10.70 9.89 -20.92
N GLY A 40 -9.99 9.70 -19.81
CA GLY A 40 -8.62 10.20 -19.64
C GLY A 40 -7.63 9.30 -20.37
N GLU A 41 -6.67 9.89 -21.10
CA GLU A 41 -5.51 9.11 -21.54
C GLU A 41 -4.76 8.67 -20.27
N PRO A 42 -4.60 7.35 -20.04
CA PRO A 42 -3.98 6.88 -18.81
C PRO A 42 -2.55 7.45 -18.76
N PRO A 43 -2.16 8.06 -17.64
CA PRO A 43 -0.82 8.60 -17.52
C PRO A 43 0.19 7.47 -17.70
N SER A 44 1.36 7.82 -18.20
CA SER A 44 2.48 6.88 -18.34
C SER A 44 2.71 6.15 -17.02
N ALA A 45 2.61 4.81 -17.07
CA ALA A 45 2.70 3.96 -15.88
C ALA A 45 4.04 4.11 -15.13
N ALA A 46 5.09 4.59 -15.81
CA ALA A 46 6.39 4.86 -15.22
C ALA A 46 6.44 6.14 -14.35
N ASP A 47 5.50 7.07 -14.56
CA ASP A 47 5.51 8.39 -13.95
C ASP A 47 4.64 8.46 -12.69
N HIS A 48 4.05 7.34 -12.27
CA HIS A 48 3.15 7.25 -11.13
C HIS A 48 3.51 6.10 -10.19
N ALA A 49 3.22 6.31 -8.90
CA ALA A 49 3.13 5.25 -7.91
C ALA A 49 1.69 4.74 -7.85
N TRP A 50 1.49 3.46 -8.16
CA TRP A 50 0.16 2.91 -8.38
C TRP A 50 -0.46 2.41 -7.08
N ARG A 51 -1.62 2.98 -6.72
CA ARG A 51 -2.42 2.57 -5.58
C ARG A 51 -3.33 1.41 -5.98
N LEU A 52 -3.17 0.26 -5.35
CA LEU A 52 -3.91 -0.98 -5.68
C LEU A 52 -5.24 -1.13 -4.94
N TRP A 53 -5.74 -0.10 -4.28
CA TRP A 53 -7.05 -0.11 -3.63
C TRP A 53 -7.61 1.31 -3.53
N ASP A 54 -8.93 1.46 -3.63
CA ASP A 54 -9.61 2.73 -3.42
C ASP A 54 -10.60 2.65 -2.25
N TYR A 55 -10.59 3.66 -1.38
CA TYR A 55 -11.54 3.79 -0.29
C TYR A 55 -12.95 4.12 -0.76
N LEU A 56 -13.10 4.58 -2.01
CA LEU A 56 -14.40 4.92 -2.60
C LEU A 56 -15.32 3.70 -2.75
N GLU A 57 -14.80 2.48 -2.58
CA GLU A 57 -15.53 1.22 -2.63
C GLU A 57 -15.81 0.63 -1.23
N TYR A 58 -16.19 1.47 -0.26
CA TYR A 58 -16.62 1.00 1.06
C TYR A 58 -17.88 0.10 0.93
N GLY A 59 -17.68 -1.22 0.91
CA GLY A 59 -18.73 -2.22 0.74
C GLY A 59 -18.73 -2.98 -0.59
N ALA A 60 -17.77 -2.72 -1.50
CA ALA A 60 -17.57 -3.58 -2.66
C ALA A 60 -17.14 -4.98 -2.19
N LYS A 61 -17.68 -6.01 -2.84
CA LYS A 61 -17.47 -7.40 -2.44
C LYS A 61 -16.10 -7.92 -2.86
N ASP A 62 -15.40 -7.19 -3.72
CA ASP A 62 -14.44 -7.82 -4.60
C ASP A 62 -12.96 -7.66 -4.17
N GLY A 63 -12.70 -6.88 -3.11
CA GLY A 63 -11.45 -6.91 -2.34
C GLY A 63 -10.16 -6.63 -3.13
N VAL A 64 -9.00 -6.66 -2.46
CA VAL A 64 -7.69 -6.40 -3.12
C VAL A 64 -7.44 -7.24 -4.36
N ALA A 65 -7.98 -8.47 -4.42
CA ALA A 65 -7.82 -9.34 -5.56
C ALA A 65 -8.42 -8.76 -6.86
N GLU A 66 -9.58 -8.11 -6.81
CA GLU A 66 -10.15 -7.47 -8.00
C GLU A 66 -9.35 -6.23 -8.41
N SER A 67 -8.95 -5.40 -7.46
CA SER A 67 -8.14 -4.22 -7.78
C SER A 67 -6.79 -4.60 -8.40
N VAL A 68 -6.17 -5.68 -7.91
CA VAL A 68 -4.97 -6.26 -8.52
C VAL A 68 -5.27 -6.76 -9.94
N ARG A 69 -6.38 -7.47 -10.17
CA ARG A 69 -6.75 -7.91 -11.53
C ARG A 69 -6.96 -6.74 -12.48
N ARG A 70 -7.66 -5.69 -12.05
CA ARG A 70 -7.86 -4.46 -12.83
C ARG A 70 -6.53 -3.79 -13.12
N PHE A 71 -5.63 -3.73 -12.14
CA PHE A 71 -4.29 -3.17 -12.32
C PHE A 71 -3.51 -3.88 -13.44
N PHE A 72 -3.48 -5.21 -13.41
CA PHE A 72 -2.83 -5.98 -14.49
C PHE A 72 -3.57 -5.92 -15.84
N GLY A 73 -4.85 -5.55 -15.85
CA GLY A 73 -5.65 -5.43 -17.08
C GLY A 73 -5.63 -4.03 -17.72
N GLU A 74 -5.50 -2.97 -16.92
CA GLU A 74 -5.72 -1.58 -17.34
C GLU A 74 -4.43 -0.74 -17.38
N VAL A 75 -3.33 -1.21 -16.78
CA VAL A 75 -2.05 -0.49 -16.68
C VAL A 75 -0.95 -1.21 -17.48
N ASP A 76 -0.06 -0.48 -18.14
CA ASP A 76 1.21 -1.03 -18.67
C ASP A 76 2.15 -1.36 -17.50
N THR A 77 1.88 -2.47 -16.80
CA THR A 77 2.57 -2.90 -15.58
C THR A 77 4.07 -3.10 -15.79
N ARG A 78 4.49 -3.36 -17.03
CA ARG A 78 5.91 -3.52 -17.39
C ARG A 78 6.73 -2.26 -17.16
N ARG A 79 6.08 -1.10 -17.07
CA ARG A 79 6.72 0.19 -16.79
C ARG A 79 6.56 0.66 -15.36
N VAL A 80 5.74 -0.02 -14.55
CA VAL A 80 5.46 0.40 -13.18
C VAL A 80 6.71 0.28 -12.31
N ARG A 81 7.02 1.36 -11.59
CA ARG A 81 8.20 1.45 -10.72
C ARG A 81 7.86 1.43 -9.24
N ALA A 82 6.65 1.85 -8.88
CA ALA A 82 6.23 1.96 -7.50
C ALA A 82 4.79 1.53 -7.31
N VAL A 83 4.53 0.79 -6.23
CA VAL A 83 3.21 0.29 -5.83
C VAL A 83 2.93 0.68 -4.39
N VAL A 84 1.71 1.13 -4.13
CA VAL A 84 1.19 1.46 -2.81
C VAL A 84 -0.03 0.58 -2.53
N VAL A 85 -0.01 -0.12 -1.41
CA VAL A 85 -1.13 -0.93 -0.92
C VAL A 85 -1.64 -0.28 0.37
N PRO A 86 -2.85 0.31 0.35
CA PRO A 86 -3.49 0.88 1.55
C PRO A 86 -3.67 -0.15 2.68
N GLU A 87 -3.87 0.31 3.91
CA GLU A 87 -4.06 -0.54 5.08
C GLU A 87 -5.32 -1.38 5.08
N TYR A 88 -6.33 -0.94 4.33
CA TYR A 88 -7.60 -1.62 4.22
C TYR A 88 -7.74 -2.23 2.83
N THR A 89 -8.00 -3.53 2.78
CA THR A 89 -8.03 -4.33 1.55
C THR A 89 -9.43 -4.90 1.22
N GLY A 90 -10.48 -4.36 1.86
CA GLY A 90 -11.85 -4.85 1.75
C GLY A 90 -12.22 -5.92 2.81
N ARG A 91 -13.49 -6.36 2.83
CA ARG A 91 -13.93 -7.44 3.74
C ARG A 91 -13.29 -8.77 3.35
N GLY A 92 -12.46 -9.33 4.24
CA GLY A 92 -11.90 -10.68 4.10
C GLY A 92 -10.66 -10.78 3.22
N GLY A 93 -10.11 -9.66 2.75
CA GLY A 93 -8.76 -9.62 2.17
C GLY A 93 -7.73 -9.23 3.23
N SER A 94 -6.49 -9.68 3.07
CA SER A 94 -5.34 -9.32 3.90
C SER A 94 -4.22 -8.66 3.08
N LEU A 95 -3.29 -7.96 3.73
CA LEU A 95 -2.06 -7.52 3.06
C LEU A 95 -1.16 -8.71 2.66
N GLY A 96 -1.32 -9.87 3.31
CA GLY A 96 -0.69 -11.12 2.88
C GLY A 96 -1.17 -11.56 1.49
N ASP A 97 -2.44 -11.35 1.16
CA ASP A 97 -2.96 -11.64 -0.19
C ASP A 97 -2.35 -10.70 -1.23
N ALA A 98 -2.17 -9.42 -0.90
CA ALA A 98 -1.50 -8.46 -1.77
C ALA A 98 -0.05 -8.89 -2.05
N VAL A 99 0.69 -9.29 -1.00
CA VAL A 99 2.06 -9.81 -1.14
C VAL A 99 2.08 -11.02 -2.07
N ARG A 100 1.21 -12.00 -1.83
CA ARG A 100 1.14 -13.23 -2.62
C ARG A 100 0.85 -12.92 -4.09
N LEU A 101 -0.17 -12.11 -4.36
CA LEU A 101 -0.56 -11.76 -5.73
C LEU A 101 0.54 -10.98 -6.46
N LEU A 102 1.19 -10.03 -5.81
CA LEU A 102 2.31 -9.30 -6.41
C LEU A 102 3.48 -10.24 -6.74
N ALA A 103 3.83 -11.14 -5.82
CA ALA A 103 4.90 -12.10 -6.04
C ALA A 103 4.57 -13.11 -7.17
N GLU A 104 3.33 -13.59 -7.25
CA GLU A 104 2.85 -14.48 -8.32
C GLU A 104 2.94 -13.83 -9.71
N HIS A 105 2.80 -12.50 -9.79
CA HIS A 105 2.84 -11.72 -11.03
C HIS A 105 4.13 -10.91 -11.19
N ALA A 106 5.23 -11.31 -10.56
CA ALA A 106 6.47 -10.54 -10.60
C ALA A 106 7.06 -10.36 -12.01
N ASP A 107 6.87 -11.34 -12.90
CA ASP A 107 7.30 -11.28 -14.31
C ASP A 107 6.57 -10.19 -15.13
N ASP A 108 5.39 -9.76 -14.64
CA ASP A 108 4.59 -8.69 -15.23
C ASP A 108 4.98 -7.29 -14.68
N LEU A 109 5.87 -7.26 -13.67
CA LEU A 109 6.35 -6.05 -12.98
C LEU A 109 7.91 -5.95 -12.98
N PRO A 110 8.58 -6.13 -14.14
CA PRO A 110 10.05 -6.19 -14.24
C PRO A 110 10.79 -4.90 -13.83
N GLU A 111 10.08 -3.77 -13.82
CA GLU A 111 10.62 -2.45 -13.48
C GLU A 111 10.24 -1.97 -12.08
N LEU A 112 9.60 -2.81 -11.27
CA LEU A 112 9.24 -2.47 -9.90
C LEU A 112 10.49 -2.23 -9.04
N ARG A 113 10.50 -1.13 -8.29
CA ARG A 113 11.59 -0.69 -7.42
C ARG A 113 11.13 -0.34 -6.00
N ALA A 114 9.87 0.07 -5.82
CA ALA A 114 9.37 0.51 -4.53
C ALA A 114 7.99 -0.09 -4.22
N VAL A 115 7.82 -0.63 -3.01
CA VAL A 115 6.54 -1.14 -2.51
C VAL A 115 6.28 -0.59 -1.10
N PHE A 116 5.08 -0.05 -0.90
CA PHE A 116 4.57 0.32 0.41
C PHE A 116 3.34 -0.52 0.76
N LEU A 117 3.44 -1.34 1.80
CA LEU A 117 2.33 -2.08 2.40
C LEU A 117 1.73 -1.37 3.62
N GLY A 118 0.42 -1.31 3.69
CA GLY A 118 -0.30 -0.75 4.83
C GLY A 118 -0.27 0.77 4.89
N ALA A 119 -0.23 1.44 3.74
CA ALA A 119 -0.14 2.89 3.66
C ALA A 119 -1.38 3.57 4.26
N VAL A 120 -1.24 4.18 5.44
CA VAL A 120 -2.36 4.81 6.17
C VAL A 120 -2.56 6.29 5.82
N ARG A 121 -3.82 6.74 5.76
CA ARG A 121 -4.18 8.15 5.57
C ARG A 121 -4.48 8.80 6.93
N GLY A 122 -3.74 9.86 7.29
CA GLY A 122 -4.08 10.72 8.42
C GLY A 122 -3.75 10.16 9.82
N ASP A 123 -4.52 10.62 10.82
CA ASP A 123 -4.25 10.48 12.25
C ASP A 123 -4.58 9.09 12.81
N MET A 124 -3.62 8.17 12.62
CA MET A 124 -3.21 7.06 13.51
C MET A 124 -4.25 6.26 14.33
N TYR A 125 -5.51 6.13 13.91
CA TYR A 125 -6.50 5.43 14.75
C TYR A 125 -6.50 3.90 14.62
N GLN A 126 -5.78 3.29 13.65
CA GLN A 126 -5.99 1.87 13.31
C GLN A 126 -4.71 1.06 12.92
N ILE A 127 -3.49 1.60 13.01
CA ILE A 127 -2.25 0.90 12.54
C ILE A 127 -2.06 -0.47 13.24
N SER A 128 -2.48 -0.60 14.49
CA SER A 128 -2.41 -1.86 15.27
C SER A 128 -3.37 -2.96 14.78
N TRP A 129 -4.36 -2.62 13.95
CA TRP A 129 -5.34 -3.56 13.39
C TRP A 129 -4.97 -4.02 11.99
N ILE A 130 -3.86 -3.52 11.44
CA ILE A 130 -3.41 -3.88 10.10
C ILE A 130 -2.78 -5.27 10.15
N GLU A 131 -3.49 -6.24 9.59
CA GLU A 131 -3.05 -7.61 9.43
C GLU A 131 -2.14 -7.75 8.22
N HIS A 132 -0.89 -8.10 8.52
CA HIS A 132 0.13 -8.50 7.56
C HIS A 132 0.27 -10.02 7.53
N GLY A 133 1.22 -10.50 6.73
CA GLY A 133 1.70 -11.87 6.75
C GLY A 133 3.21 -11.94 6.55
N ASP A 134 3.68 -12.99 5.89
CA ASP A 134 5.07 -13.05 5.42
C ASP A 134 5.28 -12.11 4.23
N VAL A 135 6.11 -11.08 4.41
CA VAL A 135 6.47 -10.12 3.34
C VAL A 135 7.72 -10.54 2.56
N THR A 136 8.40 -11.61 2.99
CA THR A 136 9.59 -12.16 2.31
C THR A 136 9.37 -12.43 0.82
N PRO A 137 8.21 -12.94 0.35
CA PRO A 137 7.98 -13.21 -1.06
C PRO A 137 8.20 -12.00 -1.97
N LEU A 138 7.98 -10.76 -1.49
CA LEU A 138 8.27 -9.56 -2.28
C LEU A 138 9.77 -9.42 -2.57
N LEU A 139 10.62 -9.70 -1.57
CA LEU A 139 12.07 -9.64 -1.73
C LEU A 139 12.60 -10.81 -2.57
N GLU A 140 11.98 -11.98 -2.48
CA GLU A 140 12.36 -13.14 -3.30
C GLU A 140 11.95 -12.96 -4.77
N ALA A 141 10.80 -12.33 -5.04
CA ALA A 141 10.24 -12.20 -6.37
C ALA A 141 10.76 -10.98 -7.15
N PHE A 142 11.15 -9.89 -6.47
CA PHE A 142 11.55 -8.64 -7.10
C PHE A 142 13.04 -8.33 -6.92
N PRO A 143 13.96 -8.93 -7.70
CA PRO A 143 15.40 -8.81 -7.49
C PRO A 143 15.95 -7.39 -7.67
N LYS A 144 15.17 -6.50 -8.29
CA LYS A 144 15.51 -5.09 -8.48
C LYS A 144 14.85 -4.17 -7.45
N LEU A 145 14.13 -4.70 -6.45
CA LEU A 145 13.46 -3.88 -5.43
C LEU A 145 14.49 -3.10 -4.60
N GLU A 146 14.32 -1.78 -4.56
CA GLU A 146 15.21 -0.86 -3.85
C GLU A 146 14.58 -0.39 -2.53
N ARG A 147 13.25 -0.41 -2.42
CA ARG A 147 12.51 0.12 -1.28
C ARG A 147 11.33 -0.77 -0.91
N LEU A 148 11.31 -1.21 0.35
CA LEU A 148 10.18 -1.86 0.98
C LEU A 148 9.82 -1.12 2.27
N GLU A 149 8.61 -0.59 2.32
CA GLU A 149 8.04 0.04 3.52
C GLU A 149 6.78 -0.71 3.95
N VAL A 150 6.62 -0.89 5.26
CA VAL A 150 5.50 -1.62 5.84
C VAL A 150 5.03 -0.89 7.08
N CYS A 151 3.76 -0.49 7.10
CA CYS A 151 3.10 0.11 8.27
C CYS A 151 2.05 -0.85 8.82
N GLY A 152 2.07 -1.08 10.14
CA GLY A 152 1.15 -1.97 10.83
C GLY A 152 1.80 -3.20 11.42
N ASN A 153 1.25 -3.67 12.54
CA ASN A 153 1.66 -4.92 13.18
C ASN A 153 0.52 -5.42 14.08
N SER A 154 -0.43 -6.16 13.50
CA SER A 154 -1.47 -6.84 14.27
C SER A 154 -0.97 -8.14 14.91
N GLN A 155 -1.85 -8.83 15.65
CA GLN A 155 -1.51 -10.06 16.39
C GLN A 155 -1.14 -11.26 15.51
N GLU A 156 -1.60 -11.34 14.25
CA GLU A 156 -1.20 -12.44 13.34
C GLU A 156 0.25 -12.32 12.83
N GLY A 157 0.88 -11.17 13.12
CA GLY A 157 2.32 -10.98 13.06
C GLY A 157 2.84 -10.78 11.64
N LEU A 158 3.37 -9.59 11.39
CA LEU A 158 4.26 -9.33 10.28
C LEU A 158 5.49 -10.26 10.36
N ARG A 159 5.83 -10.95 9.27
CA ARG A 159 6.99 -11.85 9.20
C ARG A 159 7.92 -11.44 8.08
N LEU A 160 9.21 -11.46 8.37
CA LEU A 160 10.29 -11.35 7.40
C LEU A 160 11.33 -12.42 7.73
N ARG A 161 11.50 -13.40 6.84
CA ARG A 161 12.55 -14.40 6.92
C ARG A 161 13.88 -13.76 6.50
N PRO A 162 15.02 -14.22 7.04
CA PRO A 162 16.33 -13.78 6.56
C PRO A 162 16.48 -14.02 5.06
N VAL A 163 16.78 -12.96 4.32
CA VAL A 163 16.96 -12.99 2.86
C VAL A 163 18.13 -12.09 2.47
N ARG A 164 18.87 -12.48 1.44
CA ARG A 164 19.88 -11.62 0.81
C ARG A 164 19.22 -10.87 -0.35
N HIS A 165 19.32 -9.55 -0.35
CA HIS A 165 18.78 -8.71 -1.42
C HIS A 165 19.78 -7.64 -1.83
N ASP A 166 20.39 -7.78 -3.02
CA ASP A 166 21.52 -6.93 -3.42
C ASP A 166 21.10 -5.52 -3.85
N ALA A 167 19.84 -5.34 -4.29
CA ALA A 167 19.32 -4.05 -4.72
C ALA A 167 18.68 -3.22 -3.59
N LEU A 168 18.33 -3.84 -2.44
CA LEU A 168 17.52 -3.17 -1.41
C LEU A 168 18.35 -2.07 -0.73
N ARG A 169 17.82 -0.85 -0.73
CA ARG A 169 18.46 0.34 -0.11
C ARG A 169 17.67 0.84 1.08
N MET A 170 16.37 0.60 1.10
CA MET A 170 15.50 0.99 2.19
C MET A 170 14.58 -0.15 2.59
N LEU A 171 14.62 -0.47 3.88
CA LEU A 171 13.70 -1.38 4.55
C LEU A 171 13.16 -0.65 5.77
N ARG A 172 11.86 -0.33 5.78
CA ARG A 172 11.21 0.40 6.87
C ARG A 172 10.03 -0.38 7.39
N PHE A 173 9.96 -0.49 8.71
CA PHE A 173 8.82 -1.05 9.42
C PHE A 173 8.33 -0.02 10.43
N GLU A 174 7.04 0.25 10.42
CA GLU A 174 6.39 1.15 11.36
C GLU A 174 5.24 0.44 12.07
N SER A 175 5.24 0.48 13.40
CA SER A 175 4.20 -0.11 14.23
C SER A 175 3.61 0.93 15.18
N GLY A 176 2.42 0.64 15.73
CA GLY A 176 1.67 1.53 16.63
C GLY A 176 2.16 1.57 18.08
N GLY A 177 3.35 1.05 18.39
CA GLY A 177 3.86 0.87 19.76
C GLY A 177 3.85 -0.57 20.25
#